data_AF-A0A959NE21-F1
#
_entry.id   AF-A0A959NE21-F1
#
_cell.length_a   1.000
_cell.length_b   1.000
_cell.length_c   1.000
_cell.angle_alpha   90.00
_cell.angle_beta   90.00
_cell.angle_gamma   90.00
#
_symmetry.space_group_name_H-M   'P 1'
#
loop_
_entity.id
_entity.type
_entity.pdbx_description
1 polymer ?
#
loop_
_entity_poly.entity_id
_entity_poly.type
_entity_poly.pdbx_seq_one_letter_code
_entity_poly.pdbx_strand_id
1 'polypeptide(L)'
;MNFTQFSVPYPVAEPYQKKVAYFSMEFATHQPLKIYSGGLGFLAGSHMRSAYELRQNMIGIGILWKYGYYDQGRNQDQTLDVAWNEKQYSFLEETGIRFQITIHEHPVWVKVMYLPPEIFKTAPVFLLSTDVPENDYVSQTISHKLYDANVATKLAQFILLGVGGAKLIDMINFNPDLYHLNEAHGLPAAFYLYKKFENKIEEVKKRLVFTTHTPEEAGNEKHDIFLCKKMSYFCGLSVDEAKQLTGMPDNQFNHSLAALRLAHLANGVSKLHGEVARKMWSKYENTCEIISITNAQNWMYWADKQLYRFSEAGDDYAFDDRKRYLKKRAFEIVADQSGKIFNPDVFTIVWARRFAGYKRANLLTTDEERFKKLMSNTEFPVQIIWAGKPYPVDHPAISEFNELVFLSKEYANVAVLTGYELTLSKRLKQA
;
A
#
# COMPACT_ATOMS: atom_id res chain seq x y z
N MET A 1 -13.21 24.94 2.40
CA MET A 1 -12.42 24.94 1.15
C MET A 1 -13.39 24.72 0.00
N ASN A 2 -13.25 25.42 -1.15
CA ASN A 2 -14.06 25.09 -2.32
C ASN A 2 -13.35 23.98 -3.11
N PHE A 3 -13.96 22.81 -3.21
CA PHE A 3 -13.38 21.66 -3.90
C PHE A 3 -13.71 21.61 -5.40
N THR A 4 -14.63 22.43 -5.91
CA THR A 4 -15.01 22.37 -7.34
C THR A 4 -13.98 22.97 -8.28
N GLN A 5 -13.05 23.79 -7.78
CA GLN A 5 -11.87 24.27 -8.51
C GLN A 5 -10.63 24.07 -7.65
N PHE A 6 -10.21 22.81 -7.52
CA PHE A 6 -9.15 22.44 -6.61
C PHE A 6 -7.76 22.74 -7.17
N SER A 7 -6.94 23.34 -6.32
CA SER A 7 -5.49 23.44 -6.48
C SER A 7 -4.82 22.99 -5.20
N VAL A 8 -3.60 22.47 -5.28
CA VAL A 8 -2.86 22.06 -4.08
C VAL A 8 -2.70 23.26 -3.14
N PRO A 9 -2.97 23.13 -1.82
CA PRO A 9 -3.03 24.27 -0.91
C PRO A 9 -1.65 24.68 -0.40
N TYR A 10 -0.66 24.71 -1.30
CA TYR A 10 0.70 25.16 -1.04
C TYR A 10 1.34 25.66 -2.34
N PRO A 11 2.35 26.56 -2.28
CA PRO A 11 3.04 27.01 -3.48
C PRO A 11 3.73 25.83 -4.15
N VAL A 12 3.57 25.67 -5.46
CA VAL A 12 4.21 24.62 -6.26
C VAL A 12 5.62 25.06 -6.63
N ALA A 13 6.62 24.22 -6.39
CA ALA A 13 7.99 24.52 -6.77
C ALA A 13 8.18 24.42 -8.30
N GLU A 14 9.05 25.27 -8.85
CA GLU A 14 9.35 25.38 -10.29
C GLU A 14 9.64 24.04 -11.00
N PRO A 15 10.44 23.10 -10.46
CA PRO A 15 10.68 21.82 -11.14
C PRO A 15 9.46 20.87 -11.15
N TYR A 16 8.39 21.17 -10.41
CA TYR A 16 7.26 20.26 -10.18
C TYR A 16 5.90 20.84 -10.58
N GLN A 17 5.87 21.64 -11.66
CA GLN A 17 4.64 22.27 -12.17
C GLN A 17 3.61 21.26 -12.72
N LYS A 18 4.07 20.13 -13.28
CA LYS A 18 3.20 19.11 -13.87
C LYS A 18 2.21 18.57 -12.84
N LYS A 19 0.93 18.59 -13.17
CA LYS A 19 -0.15 18.10 -12.33
C LYS A 19 -0.23 16.58 -12.41
N VAL A 20 -0.12 15.91 -11.27
CA VAL A 20 -0.18 14.44 -11.18
C VAL A 20 -1.29 14.00 -10.24
N ALA A 21 -2.13 13.08 -10.72
CA ALA A 21 -3.07 12.35 -9.86
C ALA A 21 -2.55 10.92 -9.64
N TYR A 22 -2.24 10.59 -8.39
CA TYR A 22 -1.63 9.32 -8.02
C TYR A 22 -2.64 8.39 -7.35
N PHE A 23 -2.92 7.28 -8.01
CA PHE A 23 -3.95 6.32 -7.62
C PHE A 23 -3.31 5.17 -6.86
N SER A 24 -3.81 4.90 -5.66
CA SER A 24 -3.39 3.73 -4.90
C SER A 24 -4.50 3.19 -4.02
N MET A 25 -4.55 1.86 -3.87
CA MET A 25 -5.43 1.19 -2.93
C MET A 25 -5.07 1.50 -1.47
N GLU A 26 -3.83 1.91 -1.20
CA GLU A 26 -3.35 2.09 0.15
C GLU A 26 -2.35 3.23 0.32
N PHE A 27 -2.44 3.92 1.47
CA PHE A 27 -1.60 5.06 1.82
C PHE A 27 -1.18 4.98 3.30
N ALA A 28 0.10 4.69 3.55
CA ALA A 28 0.67 4.71 4.90
C ALA A 28 1.27 6.09 5.24
N THR A 29 0.42 7.11 5.29
CA THR A 29 0.81 8.52 5.54
C THR A 29 1.02 8.84 7.02
N HIS A 30 0.31 8.17 7.92
CA HIS A 30 0.54 8.27 9.36
C HIS A 30 -0.12 7.10 10.11
N GLN A 31 0.35 6.79 11.33
CA GLN A 31 -0.13 5.65 12.11
C GLN A 31 -1.66 5.65 12.33
N PRO A 32 -2.31 6.76 12.72
CA PRO A 32 -3.77 6.87 12.86
C PRO A 32 -4.59 6.48 11.63
N LEU A 33 -4.14 6.75 10.40
CA LEU A 33 -4.95 6.55 9.20
C LEU A 33 -4.76 5.13 8.65
N LYS A 34 -5.64 4.20 9.04
CA LYS A 34 -5.50 2.74 8.79
C LYS A 34 -5.92 2.29 7.39
N ILE A 35 -5.52 3.04 6.37
CA ILE A 35 -5.83 2.72 4.97
C ILE A 35 -4.69 2.02 4.23
N TYR A 36 -3.93 1.17 4.94
CA TYR A 36 -2.76 0.48 4.40
C TYR A 36 -2.56 -0.89 5.05
N SER A 37 -1.82 -1.75 4.35
CA SER A 37 -1.48 -3.11 4.77
C SER A 37 0.02 -3.42 4.70
N GLY A 38 0.72 -2.92 3.68
CA GLY A 38 2.08 -3.38 3.37
C GLY A 38 2.95 -2.40 2.58
N GLY A 39 3.94 -2.97 1.86
CA GLY A 39 5.00 -2.22 1.19
C GLY A 39 4.51 -1.20 0.17
N LEU A 40 3.43 -1.51 -0.56
CA LEU A 40 2.80 -0.61 -1.53
C LEU A 40 2.29 0.66 -0.84
N GLY A 41 1.55 0.50 0.27
CA GLY A 41 1.10 1.62 1.10
C GLY A 41 2.23 2.40 1.76
N PHE A 42 3.30 1.73 2.21
CA PHE A 42 4.49 2.39 2.78
C PHE A 42 5.21 3.25 1.75
N LEU A 43 5.31 2.79 0.50
CA LEU A 43 5.84 3.58 -0.61
C LEU A 43 4.93 4.77 -0.92
N ALA A 44 3.63 4.54 -1.12
CA ALA A 44 2.67 5.61 -1.43
C ALA A 44 2.67 6.68 -0.34
N GLY A 45 2.71 6.29 0.94
CA GLY A 45 2.85 7.21 2.06
C GLY A 45 4.16 8.01 2.03
N SER A 46 5.29 7.39 1.66
CA SER A 46 6.55 8.11 1.49
C SER A 46 6.51 9.08 0.31
N HIS A 47 5.87 8.69 -0.81
CA HIS A 47 5.64 9.60 -1.94
C HIS A 47 4.82 10.81 -1.53
N MET A 48 3.70 10.64 -0.82
CA MET A 48 2.89 11.78 -0.39
C MET A 48 3.67 12.73 0.53
N ARG A 49 4.49 12.22 1.46
CA ARG A 49 5.35 13.06 2.32
C ARG A 49 6.38 13.83 1.52
N SER A 50 7.13 13.14 0.64
CA SER A 50 8.14 13.78 -0.21
C SER A 50 7.52 14.79 -1.18
N ALA A 51 6.33 14.52 -1.72
CA ALA A 51 5.61 15.44 -2.60
C ALA A 51 5.22 16.74 -1.87
N TYR A 52 4.84 16.66 -0.58
CA TYR A 52 4.60 17.85 0.23
C TYR A 52 5.87 18.64 0.52
N GLU A 53 6.93 17.95 0.96
CA GLU A 53 8.23 18.56 1.27
C GLU A 53 8.83 19.28 0.06
N LEU A 54 8.77 18.63 -1.10
CA LEU A 54 9.28 19.17 -2.37
C LEU A 54 8.28 20.08 -3.08
N ARG A 55 7.09 20.32 -2.49
CA ARG A 55 6.06 21.20 -3.03
C ARG A 55 5.61 20.81 -4.45
N GLN A 56 5.37 19.52 -4.68
CA GLN A 56 4.93 19.00 -5.97
C GLN A 56 3.44 19.23 -6.22
N ASN A 57 3.07 19.48 -7.48
CA ASN A 57 1.68 19.64 -7.90
C ASN A 57 0.95 18.29 -8.03
N MET A 58 0.72 17.64 -6.89
CA MET A 58 0.29 16.25 -6.83
C MET A 58 -0.89 16.07 -5.88
N ILE A 59 -1.85 15.24 -6.27
CA ILE A 59 -2.92 14.75 -5.40
C ILE A 59 -2.87 13.23 -5.31
N GLY A 60 -3.18 12.67 -4.14
CA GLY A 60 -3.43 11.25 -3.95
C GLY A 60 -4.92 10.94 -4.12
N ILE A 61 -5.23 9.84 -4.80
CA ILE A 61 -6.59 9.29 -4.94
C ILE A 61 -6.57 7.88 -4.35
N GLY A 62 -7.43 7.64 -3.35
CA GLY A 62 -7.56 6.34 -2.69
C GLY A 62 -8.98 6.05 -2.24
N ILE A 63 -9.14 4.95 -1.50
CA ILE A 63 -10.41 4.55 -0.90
C ILE A 63 -10.31 4.72 0.62
N LEU A 64 -11.36 5.24 1.24
CA LEU A 64 -11.49 5.26 2.69
C LEU A 64 -12.05 3.91 3.16
N TRP A 65 -11.18 3.10 3.75
CA TRP A 65 -11.53 1.79 4.28
C TRP A 65 -12.15 1.91 5.68
N LYS A 66 -13.45 1.61 5.82
CA LYS A 66 -14.19 1.71 7.10
C LYS A 66 -13.56 0.91 8.23
N TYR A 67 -13.02 -0.27 7.91
CA TYR A 67 -12.39 -1.18 8.86
C TYR A 67 -10.89 -1.40 8.59
N GLY A 68 -10.30 -0.64 7.65
CA GLY A 68 -8.90 -0.78 7.25
C GLY A 68 -8.58 -2.12 6.59
N TYR A 69 -7.36 -2.62 6.81
CA TYR A 69 -6.96 -3.98 6.41
C TYR A 69 -7.46 -5.02 7.43
N TYR A 70 -6.88 -5.00 8.62
CA TYR A 70 -7.40 -5.62 9.85
C TYR A 70 -6.58 -5.14 11.06
N ASP A 71 -7.18 -5.22 12.24
CA ASP A 71 -6.56 -4.99 13.53
C ASP A 71 -5.96 -6.30 14.07
N GLN A 72 -4.66 -6.31 14.28
CA GLN A 72 -3.93 -7.48 14.75
C GLN A 72 -3.90 -7.51 16.28
N GLY A 73 -4.58 -8.49 16.88
CA GLY A 73 -4.64 -8.71 18.31
C GLY A 73 -3.97 -10.02 18.74
N ARG A 74 -4.29 -10.45 19.96
CA ARG A 74 -3.92 -11.77 20.48
C ARG A 74 -5.11 -12.46 21.13
N ASN A 75 -5.21 -13.76 20.90
CA ASN A 75 -6.06 -14.63 21.69
C ASN A 75 -5.47 -14.84 23.09
N GLN A 76 -6.25 -15.46 23.99
CA GLN A 76 -5.82 -15.77 25.36
C GLN A 76 -4.53 -16.62 25.42
N ASP A 77 -4.32 -17.49 24.43
CA ASP A 77 -3.13 -18.35 24.30
C ASP A 77 -1.95 -17.68 23.57
N GLN A 78 -2.06 -16.37 23.27
CA GLN A 78 -1.12 -15.53 22.52
C GLN A 78 -1.13 -15.70 20.99
N THR A 79 -1.92 -16.62 20.44
CA THR A 79 -2.05 -16.79 18.98
C THR A 79 -2.69 -15.56 18.33
N LEU A 80 -2.59 -15.47 16.99
CA LEU A 80 -3.14 -14.37 16.21
C LEU A 80 -4.65 -14.22 16.43
N ASP A 81 -5.07 -13.03 16.88
CA ASP A 81 -6.46 -12.58 16.80
C ASP A 81 -6.60 -11.55 15.67
N VAL A 82 -7.70 -11.65 14.93
CA VAL A 82 -8.00 -10.79 13.78
C VAL A 82 -9.33 -10.09 14.03
N ALA A 83 -9.26 -8.77 14.20
CA ALA A 83 -10.43 -7.92 14.36
C ALA A 83 -10.58 -6.92 13.20
N TRP A 84 -11.79 -6.42 13.02
CA TRP A 84 -12.11 -5.34 12.09
C TRP A 84 -12.87 -4.25 12.84
N ASN A 85 -12.13 -3.37 13.50
CA ASN A 85 -12.74 -2.30 14.27
C ASN A 85 -13.06 -1.12 13.35
N GLU A 86 -14.27 -0.57 13.49
CA GLU A 86 -14.69 0.61 12.76
C GLU A 86 -13.75 1.79 13.03
N LYS A 87 -13.41 2.53 11.97
CA LYS A 87 -12.51 3.67 12.04
C LYS A 87 -13.29 4.96 11.83
N GLN A 88 -13.15 5.87 12.77
CA GLN A 88 -13.66 7.24 12.68
C GLN A 88 -12.49 8.21 12.68
N TYR A 89 -12.34 8.98 11.59
CA TYR A 89 -11.21 9.88 11.40
C TYR A 89 -11.68 11.33 11.45
N SER A 90 -11.65 11.93 12.64
CA SER A 90 -12.05 13.33 12.87
C SER A 90 -11.16 14.36 12.16
N PHE A 91 -9.97 13.94 11.71
CA PHE A 91 -9.02 14.79 10.98
C PHE A 91 -9.26 14.79 9.46
N LEU A 92 -10.22 14.01 8.94
CA LEU A 92 -10.64 14.08 7.55
C LEU A 92 -11.76 15.10 7.40
N GLU A 93 -11.72 15.88 6.32
CA GLU A 93 -12.75 16.85 5.97
C GLU A 93 -13.74 16.23 4.98
N GLU A 94 -15.04 16.45 5.21
CA GLU A 94 -16.05 16.16 4.19
C GLU A 94 -15.97 17.22 3.09
N THR A 95 -15.89 16.78 1.83
CA THR A 95 -15.83 17.71 0.69
C THR A 95 -17.22 18.22 0.27
N GLY A 96 -18.29 17.57 0.71
CA GLY A 96 -19.66 17.75 0.19
C GLY A 96 -19.89 17.14 -1.19
N ILE A 97 -18.85 16.62 -1.86
CA ILE A 97 -18.98 16.00 -3.18
C ILE A 97 -19.58 14.60 -3.03
N ARG A 98 -20.70 14.39 -3.73
CA ARG A 98 -21.33 13.08 -3.93
C ARG A 98 -21.65 12.88 -5.40
N PHE A 99 -21.44 11.66 -5.89
CA PHE A 99 -21.78 11.29 -7.27
C PHE A 99 -22.03 9.79 -7.37
N GLN A 100 -22.61 9.36 -8.48
CA GLN A 100 -22.81 7.94 -8.76
C GLN A 100 -21.79 7.41 -9.77
N ILE A 101 -21.38 6.17 -9.60
CA ILE A 101 -20.69 5.36 -10.61
C ILE A 101 -21.49 4.08 -10.84
N THR A 102 -21.38 3.48 -12.02
CA THR A 102 -22.05 2.21 -12.31
C THR A 102 -21.14 1.05 -11.88
N ILE A 103 -21.62 0.21 -10.97
CA ILE A 103 -20.97 -1.04 -10.57
C ILE A 103 -22.02 -2.14 -10.67
N HIS A 104 -21.68 -3.22 -11.35
CA HIS A 104 -22.60 -4.34 -11.58
C HIS A 104 -23.94 -3.89 -12.18
N GLU A 105 -23.90 -2.98 -13.15
CA GLU A 105 -25.07 -2.44 -13.87
C GLU A 105 -26.02 -1.60 -12.99
N HIS A 106 -25.64 -1.32 -11.74
CA HIS A 106 -26.40 -0.49 -10.81
C HIS A 106 -25.66 0.81 -10.45
N PRO A 107 -26.38 1.93 -10.24
CA PRO A 107 -25.78 3.15 -9.76
C PRO A 107 -25.40 3.02 -8.28
N VAL A 108 -24.13 3.28 -7.96
CA VAL A 108 -23.57 3.27 -6.61
C VAL A 108 -23.12 4.68 -6.26
N TRP A 109 -23.65 5.22 -5.15
CA TRP A 109 -23.24 6.51 -4.60
C TRP A 109 -21.84 6.45 -4.00
N VAL A 110 -21.08 7.51 -4.21
CA VAL A 110 -19.73 7.70 -3.70
C VAL A 110 -19.69 9.04 -2.96
N LYS A 111 -19.27 9.02 -1.69
CA LYS A 111 -18.86 10.21 -0.93
C LYS A 111 -17.35 10.38 -1.00
N VAL A 112 -16.91 11.63 -0.86
CA VAL A 112 -15.49 12.00 -0.97
C VAL A 112 -15.04 12.70 0.30
N MET A 113 -14.03 12.13 0.95
CA MET A 113 -13.31 12.71 2.08
C MET A 113 -11.98 13.30 1.61
N TYR A 114 -11.48 14.28 2.34
CA TYR A 114 -10.24 14.97 2.06
C TYR A 114 -9.31 14.91 3.27
N LEU A 115 -8.05 14.55 3.04
CA LEU A 115 -6.97 14.67 4.03
C LEU A 115 -6.18 15.95 3.73
N PRO A 116 -6.31 16.99 4.57
CA PRO A 116 -5.56 18.22 4.40
C PRO A 116 -4.06 17.99 4.60
N PRO A 117 -3.20 18.62 3.78
CA PRO A 117 -1.75 18.45 3.88
C PRO A 117 -1.15 18.72 5.26
N GLU A 118 -1.69 19.70 5.99
CA GLU A 118 -1.15 20.14 7.27
C GLU A 118 -1.30 19.12 8.40
N ILE A 119 -2.23 18.17 8.28
CA ILE A 119 -2.50 17.15 9.30
C ILE A 119 -1.31 16.20 9.46
N PHE A 120 -0.78 15.67 8.36
CA PHE A 120 0.32 14.69 8.37
C PHE A 120 1.54 15.10 7.53
N LYS A 121 1.57 16.35 7.04
CA LYS A 121 2.64 16.88 6.17
C LYS A 121 2.81 16.03 4.91
N THR A 122 1.71 15.79 4.24
CA THR A 122 1.63 14.99 3.01
C THR A 122 0.97 15.78 1.89
N ALA A 123 1.16 15.37 0.64
CA ALA A 123 0.36 15.88 -0.47
C ALA A 123 -1.13 15.65 -0.14
N PRO A 124 -2.04 16.50 -0.65
CA PRO A 124 -3.48 16.33 -0.43
C PRO A 124 -3.93 14.96 -0.94
N VAL A 125 -4.73 14.26 -0.13
CA VAL A 125 -5.29 12.93 -0.50
C VAL A 125 -6.81 13.00 -0.47
N PHE A 126 -7.44 12.58 -1.56
CA PHE A 126 -8.88 12.36 -1.64
C PHE A 126 -9.19 10.87 -1.46
N LEU A 127 -10.17 10.59 -0.61
CA LEU A 127 -10.55 9.24 -0.25
C LEU A 127 -12.02 9.00 -0.58
N LEU A 128 -12.27 8.01 -1.44
CA LEU A 128 -13.61 7.64 -1.90
C LEU A 128 -14.24 6.63 -0.94
N SER A 129 -15.53 6.74 -0.69
CA SER A 129 -16.28 5.75 0.11
C SER A 129 -17.67 5.54 -0.45
N THR A 130 -18.11 4.29 -0.44
CA THR A 130 -19.48 3.87 -0.79
C THR A 130 -20.33 3.60 0.44
N ASP A 131 -19.76 3.72 1.64
CA ASP A 131 -20.46 3.57 2.92
C ASP A 131 -21.34 4.81 3.20
N VAL A 132 -22.47 4.86 2.50
CA VAL A 132 -23.48 5.92 2.56
C VAL A 132 -24.88 5.29 2.61
N PRO A 133 -25.84 5.92 3.31
CA PRO A 133 -27.18 5.35 3.50
C PRO A 133 -27.98 5.18 2.20
N GLU A 134 -27.63 5.91 1.14
CA GLU A 134 -28.27 5.80 -0.18
C GLU A 134 -27.93 4.49 -0.91
N ASN A 135 -26.86 3.80 -0.50
CA ASN A 135 -26.43 2.54 -1.07
C ASN A 135 -27.00 1.35 -0.30
N ASP A 136 -27.26 0.26 -1.01
CA ASP A 136 -27.54 -1.02 -0.37
C ASP A 136 -26.31 -1.54 0.39
N TYR A 137 -26.51 -2.51 1.30
CA TYR A 137 -25.44 -3.03 2.14
C TYR A 137 -24.28 -3.60 1.31
N VAL A 138 -24.57 -4.28 0.20
CA VAL A 138 -23.55 -4.84 -0.68
C VAL A 138 -22.66 -3.73 -1.27
N SER A 139 -23.26 -2.64 -1.75
CA SER A 139 -22.52 -1.49 -2.27
C SER A 139 -21.74 -0.74 -1.20
N GLN A 140 -22.27 -0.63 0.03
CA GLN A 140 -21.52 -0.09 1.18
C GLN A 140 -20.24 -0.90 1.43
N THR A 141 -20.34 -2.24 1.37
CA THR A 141 -19.21 -3.13 1.65
C THR A 141 -18.01 -2.99 0.71
N ILE A 142 -18.18 -2.38 -0.47
CA ILE A 142 -17.08 -2.10 -1.42
C ILE A 142 -15.94 -1.34 -0.72
N SER A 143 -16.26 -0.38 0.18
CA SER A 143 -15.27 0.42 0.91
C SER A 143 -15.04 -0.03 2.36
N HIS A 144 -15.47 -1.25 2.74
CA HIS A 144 -15.31 -1.72 4.11
C HIS A 144 -13.90 -2.20 4.44
N LYS A 145 -13.33 -3.09 3.62
CA LYS A 145 -12.06 -3.77 3.91
C LYS A 145 -11.10 -3.68 2.73
N LEU A 146 -9.85 -3.36 3.03
CA LEU A 146 -8.76 -3.39 2.05
C LEU A 146 -8.38 -4.86 1.75
N TYR A 147 -8.32 -5.20 0.46
CA TYR A 147 -7.98 -6.54 -0.06
C TYR A 147 -8.93 -7.64 0.41
N ASP A 148 -10.16 -7.56 -0.08
CA ASP A 148 -11.16 -8.62 0.10
C ASP A 148 -10.78 -9.89 -0.68
N ALA A 149 -11.14 -11.07 -0.17
CA ALA A 149 -10.90 -12.33 -0.88
C ALA A 149 -11.92 -12.56 -2.01
N ASN A 150 -13.10 -11.92 -1.93
CA ASN A 150 -14.16 -12.05 -2.92
C ASN A 150 -13.82 -11.30 -4.22
N VAL A 151 -13.81 -12.03 -5.33
CA VAL A 151 -13.43 -11.52 -6.65
C VAL A 151 -14.32 -10.36 -7.13
N ALA A 152 -15.64 -10.47 -6.97
CA ALA A 152 -16.56 -9.41 -7.41
C ALA A 152 -16.34 -8.12 -6.58
N THR A 153 -16.10 -8.26 -5.27
CA THR A 153 -15.79 -7.13 -4.38
C THR A 153 -14.48 -6.46 -4.79
N LYS A 154 -13.43 -7.23 -5.12
CA LYS A 154 -12.17 -6.66 -5.65
C LYS A 154 -12.39 -5.86 -6.94
N LEU A 155 -13.14 -6.40 -7.90
CA LEU A 155 -13.46 -5.69 -9.14
C LEU A 155 -14.26 -4.40 -8.86
N ALA A 156 -15.22 -4.43 -7.95
CA ALA A 156 -15.95 -3.24 -7.51
C ALA A 156 -15.02 -2.20 -6.87
N GLN A 157 -14.04 -2.63 -6.06
CA GLN A 157 -13.01 -1.76 -5.49
C GLN A 157 -12.13 -1.12 -6.57
N PHE A 158 -11.76 -1.87 -7.62
CA PHE A 158 -10.98 -1.31 -8.74
C PHE A 158 -11.79 -0.26 -9.49
N ILE A 159 -13.09 -0.50 -9.70
CA ILE A 159 -13.98 0.47 -10.35
C ILE A 159 -14.13 1.72 -9.48
N LEU A 160 -14.30 1.57 -8.16
CA LEU A 160 -14.34 2.69 -7.23
C LEU A 160 -13.05 3.52 -7.30
N LEU A 161 -11.88 2.89 -7.21
CA LEU A 161 -10.59 3.59 -7.29
C LEU A 161 -10.38 4.26 -8.66
N GLY A 162 -10.55 3.50 -9.75
CA GLY A 162 -10.25 3.94 -11.10
C GLY A 162 -11.31 4.89 -11.67
N VAL A 163 -12.55 4.40 -11.87
CA VAL A 163 -13.65 5.21 -12.43
C VAL A 163 -14.07 6.30 -11.45
N GLY A 164 -14.27 5.94 -10.17
CA GLY A 164 -14.65 6.92 -9.15
C GLY A 164 -13.60 8.00 -8.96
N GLY A 165 -12.31 7.63 -8.97
CA GLY A 165 -11.21 8.59 -8.87
C GLY A 165 -11.08 9.49 -10.09
N ALA A 166 -11.19 8.94 -11.31
CA ALA A 166 -11.14 9.73 -12.54
C ALA A 166 -12.33 10.69 -12.65
N LYS A 167 -13.54 10.25 -12.24
CA LYS A 167 -14.73 11.10 -12.18
C LYS A 167 -14.61 12.20 -11.13
N LEU A 168 -14.06 11.90 -9.95
CA LEU A 168 -13.78 12.92 -8.93
C LEU A 168 -12.86 14.02 -9.48
N ILE A 169 -11.80 13.64 -10.19
CA ILE A 169 -10.83 14.59 -10.77
C ILE A 169 -11.51 15.61 -11.70
N ASP A 170 -12.51 15.17 -12.47
CA ASP A 170 -13.31 16.07 -13.32
C ASP A 170 -14.16 17.02 -12.46
N MET A 171 -14.82 16.50 -11.42
CA MET A 171 -15.67 17.30 -10.53
C MET A 171 -14.91 18.37 -9.75
N ILE A 172 -13.65 18.10 -9.39
CA ILE A 172 -12.78 19.07 -8.72
C ILE A 172 -12.00 19.96 -9.70
N ASN A 173 -12.19 19.79 -11.00
CA ASN A 173 -11.50 20.52 -12.08
C ASN A 173 -9.96 20.52 -11.94
N PHE A 174 -9.37 19.45 -11.39
CA PHE A 174 -7.91 19.41 -11.18
C PHE A 174 -7.15 19.35 -12.51
N ASN A 175 -7.70 18.63 -13.51
CA ASN A 175 -7.15 18.49 -14.86
C ASN A 175 -5.67 18.07 -14.86
N PRO A 176 -5.33 16.86 -14.37
CA PRO A 176 -3.95 16.41 -14.29
C PRO A 176 -3.35 16.15 -15.68
N ASP A 177 -2.07 16.45 -15.81
CA ASP A 177 -1.27 16.07 -16.97
C ASP A 177 -1.06 14.56 -17.01
N LEU A 178 -0.88 13.94 -15.83
CA LEU A 178 -0.60 12.51 -15.68
C LEU A 178 -1.48 11.85 -14.61
N TYR A 179 -2.00 10.68 -14.95
CA TYR A 179 -2.64 9.72 -14.07
C TYR A 179 -1.63 8.61 -13.79
N HIS A 180 -1.14 8.54 -12.56
CA HIS A 180 -0.15 7.54 -12.15
C HIS A 180 -0.85 6.42 -11.37
N LEU A 181 -0.87 5.22 -11.95
CA LEU A 181 -1.39 4.02 -11.32
C LEU A 181 -0.29 3.28 -10.54
N ASN A 182 -0.47 3.18 -9.22
CA ASN A 182 0.38 2.37 -8.36
C ASN A 182 -0.17 0.93 -8.30
N GLU A 183 0.40 0.06 -9.12
CA GLU A 183 -0.21 -1.20 -9.61
C GLU A 183 -1.52 -1.02 -10.40
N ALA A 184 -1.99 -2.12 -10.98
CA ALA A 184 -3.09 -2.13 -11.96
C ALA A 184 -4.49 -1.93 -11.34
N HIS A 185 -4.58 -1.76 -10.01
CA HIS A 185 -5.85 -1.59 -9.29
C HIS A 185 -6.68 -0.40 -9.81
N GLY A 186 -6.02 0.69 -10.21
CA GLY A 186 -6.66 1.89 -10.74
C GLY A 186 -6.94 1.86 -12.25
N LEU A 187 -6.69 0.74 -12.93
CA LEU A 187 -6.84 0.61 -14.38
C LEU A 187 -8.23 0.99 -14.93
N PRO A 188 -9.36 0.82 -14.22
CA PRO A 188 -10.65 1.31 -14.72
C PRO A 188 -10.66 2.79 -15.10
N ALA A 189 -9.77 3.60 -14.53
CA ALA A 189 -9.57 5.00 -14.95
C ALA A 189 -9.26 5.12 -16.45
N ALA A 190 -8.50 4.18 -17.03
CA ALA A 190 -8.14 4.23 -18.45
C ALA A 190 -9.37 4.11 -19.36
N PHE A 191 -10.34 3.27 -19.00
CA PHE A 191 -11.59 3.11 -19.75
C PHE A 191 -12.51 4.32 -19.60
N TYR A 192 -12.54 4.93 -18.42
CA TYR A 192 -13.23 6.20 -18.21
C TYR A 192 -12.61 7.31 -19.09
N LEU A 193 -11.29 7.45 -19.08
CA LEU A 193 -10.58 8.43 -19.91
C LEU A 193 -10.78 8.16 -21.40
N TYR A 194 -10.80 6.90 -21.82
CA TYR A 194 -11.08 6.53 -23.21
C TYR A 194 -12.44 7.07 -23.66
N LYS A 195 -13.49 6.89 -22.86
CA LYS A 195 -14.82 7.45 -23.15
C LYS A 195 -14.83 8.98 -23.08
N LYS A 196 -14.19 9.57 -22.08
CA LYS A 196 -14.08 11.03 -21.91
C LYS A 196 -13.46 11.70 -23.15
N PHE A 197 -12.45 11.07 -23.74
CA PHE A 197 -11.76 11.57 -24.93
C PHE A 197 -12.29 10.94 -26.22
N GLU A 198 -13.60 10.69 -26.30
CA GLU A 198 -14.30 10.27 -27.52
C GLU A 198 -13.71 9.00 -28.17
N ASN A 199 -13.30 8.04 -27.34
CA ASN A 199 -12.69 6.77 -27.76
C ASN A 199 -11.31 6.95 -28.46
N LYS A 200 -10.55 8.01 -28.14
CA LYS A 200 -9.19 8.22 -28.66
C LYS A 200 -8.14 7.62 -27.72
N ILE A 201 -7.61 6.45 -28.06
CA ILE A 201 -6.60 5.74 -27.25
C ILE A 201 -5.32 6.57 -27.03
N GLU A 202 -4.92 7.38 -28.00
CA GLU A 202 -3.71 8.22 -27.88
C GLU A 202 -3.82 9.24 -26.74
N GLU A 203 -5.03 9.75 -26.47
CA GLU A 203 -5.26 10.66 -25.33
C GLU A 203 -5.15 9.95 -23.98
N VAL A 204 -5.52 8.66 -23.93
CA VAL A 204 -5.33 7.81 -22.74
C VAL A 204 -3.85 7.54 -22.53
N LYS A 205 -3.16 7.04 -23.57
CA LYS A 205 -1.73 6.73 -23.53
C LYS A 205 -0.94 7.93 -23.05
N LYS A 206 -1.12 9.10 -23.68
CA LYS A 206 -0.44 10.36 -23.33
C LYS A 206 -0.48 10.72 -21.85
N ARG A 207 -1.52 10.30 -21.12
CA ARG A 207 -1.75 10.69 -19.72
C ARG A 207 -1.50 9.58 -18.71
N LEU A 208 -1.47 8.32 -19.11
CA LEU A 208 -1.41 7.21 -18.17
C LEU A 208 0.03 6.74 -17.94
N VAL A 209 0.42 6.67 -16.66
CA VAL A 209 1.71 6.14 -16.18
C VAL A 209 1.45 4.98 -15.22
N PHE A 210 2.24 3.92 -15.34
CA PHE A 210 2.01 2.68 -14.59
C PHE A 210 3.27 2.21 -13.83
N THR A 211 3.17 1.97 -12.53
CA THR A 211 4.23 1.28 -11.79
C THR A 211 3.84 -0.17 -11.54
N THR A 212 4.72 -1.10 -11.92
CA THR A 212 4.58 -2.52 -11.60
C THR A 212 5.52 -2.92 -10.46
N HIS A 213 5.00 -3.68 -9.49
CA HIS A 213 5.73 -4.13 -8.29
C HIS A 213 5.92 -5.65 -8.26
N THR A 214 5.34 -6.35 -9.23
CA THR A 214 5.26 -7.80 -9.26
C THR A 214 6.24 -8.36 -10.30
N PRO A 215 7.32 -9.04 -9.88
CA PRO A 215 8.35 -9.53 -10.80
C PRO A 215 8.03 -10.91 -11.42
N GLU A 216 6.80 -11.40 -11.28
CA GLU A 216 6.38 -12.72 -11.75
C GLU A 216 4.98 -12.68 -12.35
N GLU A 217 4.79 -13.31 -13.52
CA GLU A 217 3.53 -13.24 -14.26
C GLU A 217 2.37 -13.89 -13.48
N ALA A 218 2.63 -14.99 -12.77
CA ALA A 218 1.64 -15.67 -11.94
C ALA A 218 1.13 -14.81 -10.76
N GLY A 219 1.93 -13.82 -10.34
CA GLY A 219 1.52 -12.86 -9.30
C GLY A 219 0.68 -11.70 -9.82
N ASN A 220 0.55 -11.53 -11.14
CA ASN A 220 -0.25 -10.46 -11.73
C ASN A 220 -1.72 -10.88 -11.82
N GLU A 221 -2.61 -10.02 -11.33
CA GLU A 221 -4.03 -10.36 -11.24
C GLU A 221 -4.67 -10.53 -12.63
N LYS A 222 -5.44 -11.62 -12.76
CA LYS A 222 -6.22 -11.97 -13.94
C LYS A 222 -7.66 -12.27 -13.50
N HIS A 223 -8.62 -11.77 -14.26
CA HIS A 223 -10.04 -12.02 -14.01
C HIS A 223 -10.73 -12.44 -15.30
N ASP A 224 -11.86 -13.15 -15.18
CA ASP A 224 -12.73 -13.40 -16.32
C ASP A 224 -13.22 -12.07 -16.90
N ILE A 225 -13.01 -11.86 -18.20
CA ILE A 225 -13.40 -10.64 -18.91
C ILE A 225 -14.92 -10.44 -18.93
N PHE A 226 -15.72 -11.50 -18.95
CA PHE A 226 -17.17 -11.43 -18.88
C PHE A 226 -17.62 -10.99 -17.48
N LEU A 227 -16.92 -11.43 -16.43
CA LEU A 227 -17.16 -10.91 -15.09
C LEU A 227 -16.79 -9.42 -15.00
N CYS A 228 -15.67 -9.00 -15.59
CA CYS A 228 -15.30 -7.59 -15.66
C CYS A 228 -16.39 -6.75 -16.38
N LYS A 229 -16.89 -7.24 -17.52
CA LYS A 229 -17.99 -6.60 -18.25
C LYS A 229 -19.26 -6.51 -17.39
N LYS A 230 -19.67 -7.62 -16.77
CA LYS A 230 -20.84 -7.67 -15.88
C LYS A 230 -20.71 -6.69 -14.72
N MET A 231 -19.52 -6.57 -14.14
CA MET A 231 -19.24 -5.61 -13.07
C MET A 231 -19.19 -4.14 -13.54
N SER A 232 -19.39 -3.85 -14.83
CA SER A 232 -19.31 -2.51 -15.43
C SER A 232 -17.89 -1.92 -15.50
N TYR A 233 -16.86 -2.77 -15.46
CA TYR A 233 -15.45 -2.37 -15.43
C TYR A 233 -15.02 -1.52 -16.64
N PHE A 234 -15.54 -1.82 -17.83
CA PHE A 234 -15.11 -1.21 -19.10
C PHE A 234 -15.89 0.06 -19.50
N CYS A 235 -16.60 0.71 -18.55
CA CYS A 235 -17.31 1.98 -18.80
C CYS A 235 -18.24 1.92 -20.04
N GLY A 236 -19.00 0.84 -20.17
CA GLY A 236 -19.97 0.64 -21.25
C GLY A 236 -19.45 -0.08 -22.50
N LEU A 237 -18.13 -0.23 -22.67
CA LEU A 237 -17.58 -1.00 -23.80
C LEU A 237 -18.07 -2.46 -23.80
N SER A 238 -18.20 -3.05 -24.98
CA SER A 238 -18.40 -4.49 -25.16
C SER A 238 -17.14 -5.27 -24.79
N VAL A 239 -17.27 -6.59 -24.64
CA VAL A 239 -16.11 -7.46 -24.44
C VAL A 239 -15.16 -7.36 -25.62
N ASP A 240 -15.67 -7.37 -26.85
CA ASP A 240 -14.85 -7.32 -28.06
C ASP A 240 -14.12 -5.98 -28.20
N GLU A 241 -14.77 -4.86 -27.88
CA GLU A 241 -14.13 -3.55 -27.84
C GLU A 241 -13.01 -3.51 -26.78
N ALA A 242 -13.24 -4.07 -25.60
CA ALA A 242 -12.22 -4.14 -24.54
C ALA A 242 -11.04 -5.04 -24.94
N LYS A 243 -11.30 -6.19 -25.57
CA LYS A 243 -10.28 -7.10 -26.11
C LYS A 243 -9.45 -6.43 -27.20
N GLN A 244 -10.09 -5.72 -28.12
CA GLN A 244 -9.42 -4.98 -29.18
C GLN A 244 -8.56 -3.85 -28.61
N LEU A 245 -9.13 -3.04 -27.70
CA LEU A 245 -8.44 -1.90 -27.08
C LEU A 245 -7.19 -2.34 -26.31
N THR A 246 -7.27 -3.48 -25.63
CA THR A 246 -6.18 -4.01 -24.78
C THR A 246 -5.33 -5.06 -25.48
N GLY A 247 -5.65 -5.44 -26.72
CA GLY A 247 -4.97 -6.51 -27.48
C GLY A 247 -5.03 -7.89 -26.81
N MET A 248 -6.09 -8.21 -26.06
CA MET A 248 -6.24 -9.46 -25.31
C MET A 248 -7.31 -10.35 -25.96
N PRO A 249 -6.94 -11.38 -26.74
CA PRO A 249 -7.93 -12.22 -27.41
C PRO A 249 -8.64 -13.18 -26.44
N ASP A 250 -7.97 -13.57 -25.35
CA ASP A 250 -8.45 -14.57 -24.40
C ASP A 250 -9.58 -14.05 -23.50
N ASN A 251 -10.28 -14.98 -22.84
CA ASN A 251 -11.31 -14.63 -21.86
C ASN A 251 -10.74 -14.27 -20.47
N GLN A 252 -9.42 -14.39 -20.30
CA GLN A 252 -8.71 -13.96 -19.10
C GLN A 252 -8.16 -12.55 -19.30
N PHE A 253 -8.72 -11.59 -18.58
CA PHE A 253 -8.31 -10.20 -18.58
C PHE A 253 -7.14 -9.98 -17.62
N ASN A 254 -5.96 -9.68 -18.15
CA ASN A 254 -4.76 -9.41 -17.37
C ASN A 254 -4.64 -7.91 -17.10
N HIS A 255 -4.85 -7.49 -15.85
CA HIS A 255 -4.88 -6.05 -15.53
C HIS A 255 -3.53 -5.36 -15.78
N SER A 256 -2.41 -5.99 -15.41
CA SER A 256 -1.08 -5.42 -15.61
C SER A 256 -0.70 -5.29 -17.07
N LEU A 257 -1.01 -6.30 -17.90
CA LEU A 257 -0.76 -6.22 -19.34
C LEU A 257 -1.61 -5.13 -20.01
N ALA A 258 -2.85 -4.97 -19.57
CA ALA A 258 -3.74 -3.92 -20.09
C ALA A 258 -3.19 -2.54 -19.69
N ALA A 259 -2.74 -2.37 -18.45
CA ALA A 259 -2.10 -1.15 -17.99
C ALA A 259 -0.85 -0.83 -18.83
N LEU A 260 0.01 -1.82 -19.11
CA LEU A 260 1.21 -1.64 -19.94
C LEU A 260 0.89 -1.23 -21.38
N ARG A 261 -0.24 -1.67 -21.95
CA ARG A 261 -0.64 -1.32 -23.33
C ARG A 261 -1.37 0.02 -23.42
N LEU A 262 -2.02 0.43 -22.33
CA LEU A 262 -2.76 1.70 -22.25
C LEU A 262 -1.93 2.85 -21.68
N ALA A 263 -0.82 2.57 -21.01
CA ALA A 263 0.11 3.59 -20.50
C ALA A 263 1.05 4.09 -21.60
N HIS A 264 1.51 5.34 -21.46
CA HIS A 264 2.62 5.87 -22.26
C HIS A 264 3.98 5.42 -21.72
N LEU A 265 4.09 5.29 -20.39
CA LEU A 265 5.33 4.93 -19.72
C LEU A 265 5.02 4.05 -18.50
N ALA A 266 5.86 3.05 -18.28
CA ALA A 266 5.83 2.27 -17.06
C ALA A 266 7.18 2.25 -16.36
N ASN A 267 7.18 1.91 -15.07
CA ASN A 267 8.42 1.70 -14.33
C ASN A 267 8.36 0.47 -13.43
N GLY A 268 9.50 -0.23 -13.37
CA GLY A 268 9.82 -1.13 -12.27
C GLY A 268 10.39 -0.37 -11.07
N VAL A 269 10.49 -1.07 -9.94
CA VAL A 269 10.80 -0.46 -8.62
C VAL A 269 12.25 -0.60 -8.16
N SER A 270 13.11 -1.13 -9.04
CA SER A 270 14.56 -1.17 -8.91
C SER A 270 15.18 -1.41 -10.30
N LYS A 271 16.51 -1.28 -10.42
CA LYS A 271 17.22 -1.61 -11.66
C LYS A 271 16.95 -3.06 -12.09
N LEU A 272 17.24 -4.00 -11.19
CA LEU A 272 17.03 -5.44 -11.45
C LEU A 272 15.55 -5.77 -11.68
N HIS A 273 14.63 -5.16 -10.92
CA HIS A 273 13.20 -5.36 -11.15
C HIS A 273 12.76 -4.89 -12.54
N GLY A 274 13.28 -3.76 -13.03
CA GLY A 274 13.00 -3.29 -14.38
C GLY A 274 13.52 -4.25 -15.45
N GLU A 275 14.70 -4.84 -15.26
CA GLU A 275 15.25 -5.87 -16.15
C GLU A 275 14.35 -7.12 -16.19
N VAL A 276 13.95 -7.61 -15.01
CA VAL A 276 13.04 -8.77 -14.88
C VAL A 276 11.68 -8.46 -15.51
N ALA A 277 11.10 -7.28 -15.25
CA ALA A 277 9.82 -6.87 -15.81
C ALA A 277 9.88 -6.78 -17.35
N ARG A 278 10.91 -6.15 -17.93
CA ARG A 278 11.09 -6.10 -19.39
C ARG A 278 11.17 -7.50 -20.00
N LYS A 279 11.95 -8.42 -19.38
CA LYS A 279 12.05 -9.81 -19.83
C LYS A 279 10.72 -10.56 -19.72
N MET A 280 9.97 -10.35 -18.64
CA MET A 280 8.68 -10.99 -18.41
C MET A 280 7.64 -10.57 -19.45
N TRP A 281 7.62 -9.28 -19.81
CA TRP A 281 6.64 -8.72 -20.73
C TRP A 281 7.08 -8.73 -22.21
N SER A 282 8.32 -9.10 -22.52
CA SER A 282 8.88 -9.02 -23.89
C SER A 282 8.17 -9.92 -24.92
N LYS A 283 7.44 -10.94 -24.46
CA LYS A 283 6.61 -11.80 -25.33
C LYS A 283 5.32 -11.13 -25.81
N TYR A 284 4.98 -9.97 -25.27
CA TYR A 284 3.78 -9.22 -25.64
C TYR A 284 4.15 -7.98 -26.44
N GLU A 285 3.55 -7.86 -27.62
CA GLU A 285 3.67 -6.67 -28.44
C GLU A 285 2.83 -5.50 -27.89
N ASN A 286 3.17 -4.29 -28.34
CA ASN A 286 2.47 -3.03 -28.06
C ASN A 286 2.40 -2.62 -26.58
N THR A 287 3.35 -3.08 -25.77
CA THR A 287 3.54 -2.58 -24.40
C THR A 287 4.39 -1.31 -24.42
N CYS A 288 4.15 -0.39 -23.47
CA CYS A 288 4.98 0.80 -23.30
C CYS A 288 6.38 0.47 -22.78
N GLU A 289 7.27 1.45 -22.87
CA GLU A 289 8.60 1.35 -22.28
C GLU A 289 8.51 1.17 -20.75
N ILE A 290 9.27 0.21 -20.22
CA ILE A 290 9.43 0.00 -18.77
C ILE A 290 10.81 0.49 -18.35
N ILE A 291 10.86 1.64 -17.68
CA ILE A 291 12.09 2.18 -17.06
C ILE A 291 12.28 1.64 -15.64
N SER A 292 13.37 2.03 -14.97
CA SER A 292 13.67 1.64 -13.59
C SER A 292 13.72 2.86 -12.69
N ILE A 293 12.82 2.93 -11.70
CA ILE A 293 12.84 3.95 -10.65
C ILE A 293 12.97 3.20 -9.32
N THR A 294 14.12 3.32 -8.67
CA THR A 294 14.37 2.62 -7.40
C THR A 294 13.49 3.19 -6.29
N ASN A 295 12.72 2.32 -5.63
CA ASN A 295 11.91 2.72 -4.49
C ASN A 295 12.77 3.35 -3.38
N ALA A 296 12.20 4.38 -2.75
CA ALA A 296 12.81 5.05 -1.61
C ALA A 296 11.77 5.26 -0.50
N GLN A 297 12.27 5.56 0.69
CA GLN A 297 11.45 5.92 1.85
C GLN A 297 11.77 7.35 2.26
N ASN A 298 10.78 8.08 2.78
CA ASN A 298 10.98 9.46 3.19
C ASN A 298 11.95 9.53 4.40
N TRP A 299 13.12 10.14 4.19
CA TRP A 299 14.17 10.21 5.22
C TRP A 299 13.70 10.95 6.47
N MET A 300 12.99 12.08 6.33
CA MET A 300 12.53 12.87 7.48
C MET A 300 11.62 12.08 8.42
N TYR A 301 10.78 11.20 7.86
CA TYR A 301 9.88 10.37 8.62
C TYR A 301 10.59 9.16 9.26
N TRP A 302 11.49 8.48 8.55
CA TRP A 302 12.05 7.21 9.00
C TRP A 302 13.36 7.34 9.78
N ALA A 303 14.20 8.31 9.46
CA ALA A 303 15.52 8.47 10.06
C ALA A 303 15.44 9.01 11.51
N ASP A 304 16.44 8.67 12.31
CA ASP A 304 16.71 9.37 13.57
C ASP A 304 17.81 10.41 13.34
N LYS A 305 17.43 11.70 13.37
CA LYS A 305 18.36 12.80 13.03
C LYS A 305 19.59 12.86 13.93
N GLN A 306 19.45 12.51 15.22
CA GLN A 306 20.57 12.52 16.16
C GLN A 306 21.57 11.41 15.84
N LEU A 307 21.08 10.20 15.55
CA LEU A 307 21.93 9.07 15.18
C LEU A 307 22.78 9.39 13.93
N TYR A 308 22.17 9.97 12.89
CA TYR A 308 22.92 10.41 11.70
C TYR A 308 23.92 11.52 12.02
N ARG A 309 23.53 12.53 12.80
CA ARG A 309 24.43 13.63 13.19
C ARG A 309 25.67 13.12 13.94
N PHE A 310 25.53 12.18 14.87
CA PHE A 310 26.66 11.62 15.60
C PHE A 310 27.56 10.76 14.70
N SER A 311 26.95 9.97 13.81
CA SER A 311 27.70 9.19 12.81
C SER A 311 28.52 10.09 11.87
N GLU A 312 27.94 11.18 11.36
CA GLU A 312 28.62 12.14 10.47
C GLU A 312 29.74 12.91 11.20
N ALA A 313 29.59 13.12 12.51
CA ALA A 313 30.61 13.76 13.34
C ALA A 313 31.73 12.81 13.80
N GLY A 314 31.61 11.50 13.57
CA GLY A 314 32.54 10.49 14.11
C GLY A 314 32.47 10.36 15.64
N ASP A 315 31.33 10.71 16.25
CA ASP A 315 31.12 10.61 17.70
C ASP A 315 30.50 9.26 18.06
N ASP A 316 31.35 8.24 18.14
CA ASP A 316 30.94 6.86 18.41
C ASP A 316 30.24 6.70 19.76
N TYR A 317 30.67 7.47 20.78
CA TYR A 317 30.07 7.40 22.12
C TYR A 317 28.63 7.90 22.10
N ALA A 318 28.38 9.08 21.51
CA ALA A 318 27.03 9.62 21.42
C ALA A 318 26.15 8.82 20.45
N PHE A 319 26.74 8.23 19.41
CA PHE A 319 26.05 7.30 18.51
C PHE A 319 25.56 6.07 19.29
N ASP A 320 26.43 5.43 20.05
CA ASP A 320 26.09 4.24 20.84
C ASP A 320 25.06 4.56 21.93
N ASP A 321 25.21 5.67 22.65
CA ASP A 321 24.22 6.11 23.63
C ASP A 321 22.85 6.35 22.98
N ARG A 322 22.81 7.05 21.83
CA ARG A 322 21.57 7.27 21.09
C ARG A 322 20.96 5.94 20.61
N LYS A 323 21.79 5.01 20.14
CA LYS A 323 21.33 3.68 19.71
C LYS A 323 20.74 2.89 20.88
N ARG A 324 21.38 2.88 22.06
CA ARG A 324 20.83 2.28 23.28
C ARG A 324 19.49 2.90 23.67
N TYR A 325 19.36 4.23 23.60
CA TYR A 325 18.10 4.92 23.87
C TYR A 325 16.98 4.47 22.91
N LEU A 326 17.27 4.36 21.60
CA LEU A 326 16.29 3.88 20.62
C LEU A 326 15.88 2.42 20.86
N LYS A 327 16.84 1.55 21.22
CA LYS A 327 16.57 0.16 21.61
C LYS A 327 15.67 0.06 22.82
N LYS A 328 15.94 0.82 23.89
CA LYS A 328 15.09 0.84 25.12
C LYS A 328 13.63 1.09 24.78
N ARG A 329 13.33 2.06 23.91
CA ARG A 329 11.95 2.38 23.48
C ARG A 329 11.26 1.26 22.71
N ALA A 330 12.01 0.49 21.91
CA ALA A 330 11.44 -0.67 21.23
C ALA A 330 11.26 -1.83 22.22
N PHE A 331 12.19 -1.99 23.16
CA PHE A 331 12.16 -3.06 24.15
C PHE A 331 11.11 -2.84 25.24
N GLU A 332 10.70 -1.60 25.49
CA GLU A 332 9.49 -1.30 26.26
C GLU A 332 8.24 -1.95 25.62
N ILE A 333 8.13 -1.92 24.28
CA ILE A 333 7.02 -2.58 23.57
C ILE A 333 7.17 -4.11 23.65
N VAL A 334 8.40 -4.62 23.58
CA VAL A 334 8.66 -6.06 23.77
C VAL A 334 8.23 -6.50 25.17
N ALA A 335 8.61 -5.76 26.20
CA ALA A 335 8.25 -6.04 27.58
C ALA A 335 6.74 -5.97 27.80
N ASP A 336 6.08 -4.94 27.28
CA ASP A 336 4.63 -4.75 27.37
C ASP A 336 3.85 -5.89 26.70
N GLN A 337 4.24 -6.30 25.49
CA GLN A 337 3.51 -7.33 24.75
C GLN A 337 3.85 -8.78 25.13
N SER A 338 5.03 -9.03 25.70
CA SER A 338 5.53 -10.41 25.88
C SER A 338 6.01 -10.73 27.30
N GLY A 339 6.11 -9.74 28.19
CA GLY A 339 6.67 -9.89 29.53
C GLY A 339 8.19 -10.08 29.56
N LYS A 340 8.89 -9.88 28.44
CA LYS A 340 10.33 -10.14 28.29
C LYS A 340 11.14 -8.87 28.36
N ILE A 341 12.19 -8.88 29.19
CA ILE A 341 13.10 -7.74 29.36
C ILE A 341 14.33 -7.97 28.49
N PHE A 342 14.42 -7.23 27.39
CA PHE A 342 15.57 -7.26 26.49
C PHE A 342 16.65 -6.26 26.94
N ASN A 343 17.91 -6.65 26.80
CA ASN A 343 19.08 -5.83 27.12
C ASN A 343 19.48 -4.95 25.91
N PRO A 344 19.50 -3.61 26.04
CA PRO A 344 19.95 -2.67 25.01
C PRO A 344 21.39 -2.87 24.53
N ASP A 345 22.26 -3.52 25.30
CA ASP A 345 23.66 -3.77 24.95
C ASP A 345 23.85 -5.09 24.18
N VAL A 346 22.82 -5.91 24.05
CA VAL A 346 22.88 -7.21 23.35
C VAL A 346 22.50 -7.09 21.88
N PHE A 347 23.25 -7.75 20.99
CA PHE A 347 22.94 -7.77 19.56
C PHE A 347 21.53 -8.30 19.31
N THR A 348 20.72 -7.55 18.55
CA THR A 348 19.30 -7.84 18.35
C THR A 348 18.99 -7.96 16.87
N ILE A 349 18.45 -9.11 16.49
CA ILE A 349 18.01 -9.43 15.13
C ILE A 349 16.52 -9.14 15.03
N VAL A 350 16.11 -8.39 14.02
CA VAL A 350 14.70 -8.10 13.77
C VAL A 350 14.28 -8.65 12.42
N TRP A 351 13.29 -9.53 12.43
CA TRP A 351 12.54 -9.92 11.25
C TRP A 351 11.17 -9.22 11.28
N ALA A 352 10.98 -8.20 10.43
CA ALA A 352 9.78 -7.37 10.46
C ALA A 352 9.17 -7.14 9.07
N ARG A 353 8.22 -7.98 8.64
CA ARG A 353 7.58 -7.93 7.32
C ARG A 353 6.28 -8.75 7.30
N ARG A 354 5.50 -8.68 6.21
CA ARG A 354 4.32 -9.53 6.00
C ARG A 354 4.72 -11.02 6.07
N PHE A 355 3.91 -11.83 6.75
CA PHE A 355 4.04 -13.29 6.74
C PHE A 355 3.45 -13.84 5.44
N ALA A 356 4.30 -14.58 4.72
CA ALA A 356 3.98 -15.26 3.47
C ALA A 356 5.10 -16.29 3.21
N GLY A 357 4.77 -17.47 2.66
CA GLY A 357 5.72 -18.58 2.56
C GLY A 357 7.05 -18.22 1.87
N TYR A 358 7.01 -17.43 0.80
CA TYR A 358 8.22 -16.99 0.08
C TYR A 358 9.12 -16.03 0.89
N LYS A 359 8.62 -15.44 1.99
CA LYS A 359 9.40 -14.58 2.90
C LYS A 359 10.13 -15.34 4.00
N ARG A 360 9.82 -16.63 4.21
CA ARG A 360 10.51 -17.59 5.10
C ARG A 360 10.74 -17.01 6.51
N ALA A 361 9.67 -16.77 7.27
CA ALA A 361 9.80 -16.21 8.62
C ALA A 361 10.47 -17.22 9.58
N ASN A 362 10.21 -18.50 9.36
CA ASN A 362 10.77 -19.65 10.08
C ASN A 362 12.20 -20.07 9.65
N LEU A 363 12.87 -19.33 8.75
CA LEU A 363 14.18 -19.75 8.23
C LEU A 363 15.23 -19.95 9.34
N LEU A 364 15.23 -19.08 10.36
CA LEU A 364 16.16 -19.17 11.48
C LEU A 364 15.84 -20.32 12.44
N THR A 365 14.60 -20.82 12.42
CA THR A 365 14.08 -21.83 13.34
C THR A 365 13.94 -23.20 12.68
N THR A 366 14.33 -23.32 11.40
CA THR A 366 14.24 -24.59 10.65
C THR A 366 15.18 -25.66 11.20
N ASP A 367 16.33 -25.25 11.74
CA ASP A 367 17.28 -26.13 12.43
C ASP A 367 17.21 -25.84 13.93
N GLU A 368 16.43 -26.64 14.65
CA GLU A 368 16.12 -26.45 16.07
C GLU A 368 17.36 -26.52 16.96
N GLU A 369 18.26 -27.47 16.72
CA GLU A 369 19.48 -27.63 17.51
C GLU A 369 20.40 -26.41 17.34
N ARG A 370 20.55 -25.92 16.10
CA ARG A 370 21.31 -24.71 15.84
C ARG A 370 20.65 -23.48 16.46
N PHE A 371 19.33 -23.37 16.38
CA PHE A 371 18.60 -22.26 16.98
C PHE A 371 18.74 -22.24 18.51
N LYS A 372 18.56 -23.39 19.16
CA LYS A 372 18.74 -23.57 20.60
C LYS A 372 20.16 -23.23 21.06
N LYS A 373 21.18 -23.67 20.30
CA LYS A 373 22.57 -23.30 20.58
C LYS A 373 22.81 -21.80 20.46
N LEU A 374 22.17 -21.13 19.50
CA LEU A 374 22.28 -19.67 19.34
C LEU A 374 21.59 -18.93 20.49
N MET A 375 20.39 -19.34 20.90
CA MET A 375 19.61 -18.66 21.93
C MET A 375 20.12 -18.91 23.36
N SER A 376 20.81 -20.02 23.60
CA SER A 376 21.39 -20.37 24.91
C SER A 376 22.86 -19.93 25.10
N ASN A 377 23.46 -19.25 24.12
CA ASN A 377 24.84 -18.80 24.21
C ASN A 377 25.00 -17.61 25.19
N THR A 378 25.67 -17.83 26.31
CA THR A 378 25.91 -16.81 27.35
C THR A 378 27.17 -15.98 27.12
N GLU A 379 28.13 -16.47 26.33
CA GLU A 379 29.35 -15.75 25.97
C GLU A 379 29.07 -14.71 24.87
N PHE A 380 28.25 -15.08 23.89
CA PHE A 380 27.82 -14.23 22.79
C PHE A 380 26.28 -14.20 22.69
N PRO A 381 25.60 -13.51 23.61
CA PRO A 381 24.15 -13.49 23.64
C PRO A 381 23.56 -12.77 22.42
N VAL A 382 22.43 -13.30 21.93
CA VAL A 382 21.64 -12.72 20.83
C VAL A 382 20.19 -12.61 21.25
N GLN A 383 19.49 -11.59 20.77
CA GLN A 383 18.05 -11.41 20.92
C GLN A 383 17.37 -11.42 19.55
N ILE A 384 16.16 -11.97 19.45
CA ILE A 384 15.41 -11.99 18.19
C ILE A 384 14.00 -11.44 18.38
N ILE A 385 13.58 -10.57 17.46
CA ILE A 385 12.23 -10.03 17.37
C ILE A 385 11.63 -10.38 16.01
N TRP A 386 10.50 -11.06 16.01
CA TRP A 386 9.61 -11.18 14.85
C TRP A 386 8.47 -10.17 14.96
N ALA A 387 8.10 -9.55 13.86
CA ALA A 387 6.90 -8.70 13.77
C ALA A 387 6.32 -8.75 12.36
N GLY A 388 5.01 -8.72 12.23
CA GLY A 388 4.38 -8.80 10.92
C GLY A 388 2.93 -9.23 10.99
N LYS A 389 2.23 -9.02 9.88
CA LYS A 389 0.82 -9.35 9.71
C LYS A 389 0.69 -10.49 8.68
N PRO A 390 0.22 -11.70 9.07
CA PRO A 390 -0.29 -12.69 8.12
C PRO A 390 -1.54 -12.19 7.41
N TYR A 391 -1.83 -12.69 6.21
CA TYR A 391 -3.13 -12.41 5.60
C TYR A 391 -4.21 -13.20 6.36
N PRO A 392 -5.37 -12.61 6.74
CA PRO A 392 -6.34 -13.27 7.61
C PRO A 392 -6.92 -14.60 7.13
N VAL A 393 -6.82 -14.90 5.84
CA VAL A 393 -7.28 -16.18 5.25
C VAL A 393 -6.14 -17.04 4.70
N ASP A 394 -4.88 -16.65 4.97
CA ASP A 394 -3.69 -17.44 4.65
C ASP A 394 -3.33 -18.32 5.86
N HIS A 395 -4.03 -19.45 5.98
CA HIS A 395 -3.86 -20.37 7.10
C HIS A 395 -2.40 -20.84 7.30
N PRO A 396 -1.62 -21.16 6.25
CA PRO A 396 -0.19 -21.44 6.40
C PRO A 396 0.60 -20.31 7.06
N ALA A 397 0.41 -19.05 6.62
CA ALA A 397 1.09 -17.91 7.21
C ALA A 397 0.65 -17.64 8.67
N ILE A 398 -0.60 -17.93 9.00
CA ILE A 398 -1.12 -17.85 10.37
C ILE A 398 -0.49 -18.93 11.25
N SER A 399 -0.36 -20.17 10.75
CA SER A 399 0.33 -21.26 11.45
C SER A 399 1.78 -20.89 11.75
N GLU A 400 2.52 -20.41 10.73
CA GLU A 400 3.91 -19.98 10.88
C GLU A 400 4.06 -18.88 11.96
N PHE A 401 3.15 -17.90 11.98
CA PHE A 401 3.13 -16.87 13.03
C PHE A 401 2.90 -17.47 14.42
N ASN A 402 1.91 -18.36 14.55
CA ASN A 402 1.57 -18.98 15.83
C ASN A 402 2.67 -19.92 16.33
N GLU A 403 3.32 -20.68 15.45
CA GLU A 403 4.48 -21.53 15.76
C GLU A 403 5.62 -20.70 16.35
N LEU A 404 5.94 -19.55 15.75
CA LEU A 404 6.94 -18.63 16.30
C LEU A 404 6.52 -18.04 17.64
N VAL A 405 5.22 -17.77 17.84
CA VAL A 405 4.70 -17.34 19.15
C VAL A 405 4.95 -18.40 20.20
N PHE A 406 4.62 -19.67 19.92
CA PHE A 406 4.84 -20.78 20.85
C PHE A 406 6.33 -20.99 21.14
N LEU A 407 7.16 -21.06 20.09
CA LEU A 407 8.61 -21.16 20.22
C LEU A 407 9.17 -20.03 21.10
N SER A 408 8.68 -18.81 20.93
CA SER A 408 9.18 -17.68 21.72
C SER A 408 9.01 -17.90 23.21
N LYS A 409 7.98 -18.62 23.68
CA LYS A 409 7.70 -18.85 25.11
C LYS A 409 8.83 -19.61 25.81
N GLU A 410 9.62 -20.39 25.07
CA GLU A 410 10.75 -21.15 25.59
C GLU A 410 11.99 -20.30 25.88
N TYR A 411 12.04 -19.06 25.36
CA TYR A 411 13.23 -18.22 25.40
C TYR A 411 12.92 -16.81 25.94
N ALA A 412 13.74 -16.35 26.90
CA ALA A 412 13.64 -14.99 27.46
C ALA A 412 14.09 -13.91 26.46
N ASN A 413 14.91 -14.28 25.48
CA ASN A 413 15.54 -13.42 24.46
C ASN A 413 14.89 -13.51 23.07
N VAL A 414 13.70 -14.11 22.96
CA VAL A 414 12.94 -14.19 21.70
C VAL A 414 11.56 -13.57 21.87
N ALA A 415 11.14 -12.70 20.95
CA ALA A 415 9.80 -12.11 21.00
C ALA A 415 9.12 -12.12 19.62
N VAL A 416 7.80 -12.29 19.62
CA VAL A 416 6.95 -12.05 18.46
C VAL A 416 6.02 -10.91 18.82
N LEU A 417 5.93 -9.86 18.02
CA LEU A 417 5.13 -8.66 18.28
C LEU A 417 3.93 -8.57 17.32
N THR A 418 2.82 -8.03 17.82
CA THR A 418 1.62 -7.71 17.05
C THR A 418 1.49 -6.21 16.83
N GLY A 419 0.58 -5.80 15.94
CA GLY A 419 0.37 -4.39 15.60
C GLY A 419 1.48 -3.85 14.70
N TYR A 420 2.05 -4.69 13.82
CA TYR A 420 3.11 -4.28 12.90
C TYR A 420 2.60 -3.28 11.85
N GLU A 421 2.74 -2.01 12.20
CA GLU A 421 2.31 -0.84 11.43
C GLU A 421 3.39 0.24 11.48
N LEU A 422 3.11 1.47 11.04
CA LEU A 422 4.13 2.52 10.91
C LEU A 422 4.90 2.79 12.20
N THR A 423 4.21 2.89 13.35
CA THR A 423 4.86 3.19 14.64
C THR A 423 5.79 2.06 15.06
N LEU A 424 5.30 0.81 15.09
CA LEU A 424 6.12 -0.33 15.48
C LEU A 424 7.26 -0.55 14.48
N SER A 425 7.00 -0.44 13.19
CA SER A 425 8.04 -0.51 12.14
C SER A 425 9.13 0.53 12.34
N LYS A 426 8.78 1.77 12.69
CA LYS A 426 9.77 2.82 12.96
C LYS A 426 10.60 2.51 14.20
N ARG A 427 9.97 2.06 15.29
CA ARG A 427 10.66 1.66 16.52
C ARG A 427 11.65 0.53 16.29
N LEU A 428 11.23 -0.50 15.57
CA LEU A 428 12.04 -1.68 15.28
C LEU A 428 13.21 -1.40 14.34
N LYS A 429 13.07 -0.48 13.38
CA LYS A 429 14.20 -0.05 12.51
C LYS A 429 15.22 0.81 13.26
N GLN A 430 14.78 1.51 14.31
CA GLN A 430 15.61 2.39 15.11
C GLN A 430 16.35 1.64 16.23
N ALA A 431 15.75 0.57 16.75
CA ALA A 431 16.41 -0.43 17.61
C ALA A 431 17.53 -1.16 16.87
#